data_AF-A0A2U8X4Z2-F1
#
_entry.id   AF-A0A2U8X4Z2-F1
#
_cell.length_a   1.000
_cell.length_b   1.000
_cell.length_c   1.000
_cell.angle_alpha   90.00
_cell.angle_beta   90.00
_cell.angle_gamma   90.00
#
_symmetry.space_group_name_H-M   'P 1'
#
loop_
_entity.id
_entity.type
_entity.pdbx_description
1 polymer ?
#
loop_
_entity_poly.entity_id
_entity_poly.type
_entity_poly.pdbx_seq_one_letter_code
_entity_poly.pdbx_strand_id
1 'polypeptide(L)'
;MGRAFLAVVARDLRLAGRIGGSGALSLVFFLMIVALVPFGLGPDLNLLARIGPGILWIAAVLATLIGLDRLFQADEEDGSLDLLSGAPAPLELLVLAKVTAHWLTTGLPLALATPLFGLLVALSPTGMAATSLTLLVGTPALTFIGAVGAALTASIRRGGLILAVVVLPLMVPTLIFGVSAADAALVGTVPFTTPLAILAALSLTAGVVGTLAAAAALRWGE
;
A
#
# COMPACT_ATOMS: atom_id res chain seq x y z
N MET A 1 -15.35 -11.23 18.50
CA MET A 1 -14.16 -10.74 17.75
C MET A 1 -14.50 -10.35 16.30
N GLY A 2 -15.04 -11.24 15.46
CA GLY A 2 -15.35 -10.90 14.05
C GLY A 2 -16.30 -9.69 13.86
N ARG A 3 -17.27 -9.49 14.76
CA ARG A 3 -18.14 -8.30 14.75
C ARG A 3 -17.40 -6.98 14.96
N ALA A 4 -16.41 -6.96 15.86
CA ALA A 4 -15.62 -5.76 16.14
C ALA A 4 -14.74 -5.40 14.94
N PHE A 5 -14.06 -6.39 14.36
CA PHE A 5 -13.29 -6.23 13.12
C PHE A 5 -14.15 -5.64 11.99
N LEU A 6 -15.30 -6.26 11.69
CA LEU A 6 -16.19 -5.79 10.63
C LEU A 6 -16.76 -4.39 10.91
N ALA A 7 -17.03 -4.06 12.17
CA ALA A 7 -17.51 -2.73 12.54
C ALA A 7 -16.47 -1.65 12.28
N VAL A 8 -15.20 -1.90 12.63
CA VAL A 8 -14.09 -0.96 12.37
C VAL A 8 -13.82 -0.82 10.87
N VAL A 9 -13.79 -1.93 10.13
CA VAL A 9 -13.64 -1.87 8.66
C VAL A 9 -14.78 -1.07 8.03
N ALA A 10 -16.03 -1.34 8.40
CA ALA A 10 -17.18 -0.61 7.86
C ALA A 10 -17.17 0.87 8.23
N ARG A 11 -16.74 1.23 9.45
CA ARG A 11 -16.55 2.63 9.88
C ARG A 11 -15.55 3.32 8.96
N ASP A 12 -14.36 2.77 8.82
CA ASP A 12 -13.26 3.41 8.10
C ASP A 12 -13.54 3.50 6.59
N LEU A 13 -14.18 2.49 5.99
CA LEU A 13 -14.63 2.55 4.59
C LEU A 13 -15.68 3.65 4.37
N ARG A 14 -16.62 3.84 5.31
CA ARG A 14 -17.62 4.92 5.23
C ARG A 14 -16.98 6.29 5.39
N LEU A 15 -16.01 6.44 6.29
CA LEU A 15 -15.26 7.68 6.47
C LEU A 15 -14.48 8.04 5.21
N ALA A 16 -13.77 7.07 4.63
CA ALA A 16 -13.03 7.24 3.38
C ALA A 16 -13.94 7.70 2.23
N GLY A 17 -15.14 7.14 2.11
CA GLY A 17 -16.11 7.52 1.07
C GLY A 17 -16.76 8.89 1.25
N ARG A 18 -16.94 9.37 2.49
CA ARG A 18 -17.64 10.64 2.77
C ARG A 18 -16.74 11.87 2.73
N ILE A 19 -15.51 11.74 3.22
CA ILE A 19 -14.59 12.87 3.37
C ILE A 19 -13.75 13.07 2.09
N GLY A 20 -13.89 12.19 1.09
CA GLY A 20 -13.05 12.20 -0.11
C GLY A 20 -11.63 11.73 0.22
N GLY A 21 -11.54 10.64 0.99
CA GLY A 21 -10.34 10.22 1.70
C GLY A 21 -9.10 9.95 0.84
N SER A 22 -8.02 9.59 1.53
CA SER A 22 -6.70 9.31 0.94
C SER A 22 -6.70 8.34 -0.23
N GLY A 23 -7.71 7.47 -0.36
CA GLY A 23 -7.92 6.59 -1.52
C GLY A 23 -7.95 7.31 -2.86
N ALA A 24 -8.80 8.34 -3.00
CA ALA A 24 -8.92 9.08 -4.26
C ALA A 24 -7.63 9.84 -4.58
N LEU A 25 -7.02 10.46 -3.57
CA LEU A 25 -5.74 11.16 -3.72
C LEU A 25 -4.61 10.21 -4.13
N SER A 26 -4.54 9.01 -3.53
CA SER A 26 -3.56 7.98 -3.89
C SER A 26 -3.71 7.54 -5.35
N LEU A 27 -4.95 7.35 -5.80
CA LEU A 27 -5.23 6.95 -7.18
C LEU A 27 -4.89 8.04 -8.19
N VAL A 28 -5.21 9.31 -7.88
CA VAL A 28 -4.83 10.45 -8.71
C VAL A 28 -3.31 10.61 -8.75
N PHE A 29 -2.62 10.48 -7.62
CA PHE A 29 -1.17 10.58 -7.56
C PHE A 29 -0.48 9.46 -8.34
N PHE A 30 -1.01 8.23 -8.24
CA PHE A 30 -0.59 7.09 -9.05
C PHE A 30 -0.75 7.37 -10.55
N LEU A 31 -1.92 7.86 -10.97
CA LEU A 31 -2.17 8.28 -12.35
C LEU A 31 -1.19 9.37 -12.79
N MET A 32 -0.96 10.39 -11.96
CA MET A 32 -0.06 11.49 -12.27
C MET A 32 1.34 10.96 -12.60
N ILE A 33 1.95 10.15 -11.73
CA ILE A 33 3.29 9.60 -11.99
C ILE A 33 3.29 8.81 -13.30
N VAL A 34 2.35 7.88 -13.46
CA VAL A 34 2.34 6.99 -14.64
C VAL A 34 2.09 7.77 -15.93
N ALA A 35 1.25 8.80 -15.90
CA ALA A 35 0.95 9.64 -17.05
C ALA A 35 2.09 10.60 -17.40
N LEU A 36 2.82 11.13 -16.41
CA LEU A 36 3.92 12.06 -16.63
C LEU A 36 5.17 11.39 -17.23
N VAL A 37 5.41 10.10 -16.93
CA VAL A 37 6.64 9.42 -17.36
C VAL A 37 6.82 9.34 -18.88
N PRO A 38 5.81 8.96 -19.70
CA PRO A 38 5.93 8.99 -21.16
C PRO A 38 6.24 10.37 -21.72
N PHE A 39 5.74 11.45 -21.11
CA PHE A 39 6.08 12.82 -21.52
C PHE A 39 7.52 13.20 -21.16
N GLY A 40 8.06 12.66 -20.05
CA GLY A 40 9.43 12.90 -19.63
C GLY A 40 10.48 12.10 -20.40
N LEU A 41 10.16 10.86 -20.79
CA LEU A 41 11.09 9.96 -21.49
C LEU A 41 10.94 9.98 -23.02
N GLY A 42 9.81 10.46 -23.53
CA GLY A 42 9.47 10.43 -24.95
C GLY A 42 8.77 9.14 -25.38
N PRO A 43 8.31 9.08 -26.64
CA PRO A 43 7.43 8.01 -27.14
C PRO A 43 8.20 6.73 -27.55
N ASP A 44 9.20 6.30 -26.78
CA ASP A 44 9.88 5.01 -27.00
C ASP A 44 9.09 3.89 -26.32
N LEU A 45 8.20 3.24 -27.07
CA LEU A 45 7.34 2.17 -26.57
C LEU A 45 8.12 0.96 -26.05
N ASN A 46 9.29 0.65 -26.63
CA ASN A 46 10.10 -0.48 -26.18
C ASN A 46 10.73 -0.18 -24.83
N LEU A 47 11.25 1.04 -24.66
CA LEU A 47 11.76 1.49 -23.37
C LEU A 47 10.63 1.50 -22.33
N LEU A 48 9.50 2.13 -22.64
CA LEU A 48 8.35 2.24 -21.73
C LEU A 48 7.84 0.87 -21.29
N ALA A 49 7.67 -0.09 -22.21
CA ALA A 49 7.25 -1.44 -21.88
C ALA A 49 8.24 -2.16 -20.96
N ARG A 50 9.55 -1.89 -21.12
CA ARG A 50 10.62 -2.52 -20.35
C ARG A 50 10.69 -2.01 -18.91
N ILE A 51 10.46 -0.72 -18.67
CA ILE A 51 10.52 -0.11 -17.33
C ILE A 51 9.14 0.09 -16.69
N GLY A 52 8.07 -0.15 -17.45
CA GLY A 52 6.67 0.04 -17.08
C GLY A 52 6.28 -0.62 -15.75
N PRO A 53 6.62 -1.90 -15.49
CA PRO A 53 6.30 -2.53 -14.21
C PRO A 53 6.98 -1.83 -13.04
N GLY A 54 8.23 -1.40 -13.22
CA GLY A 54 8.97 -0.60 -12.25
C GLY A 54 8.30 0.75 -11.96
N ILE A 55 7.86 1.47 -12.99
CA ILE A 55 7.16 2.75 -12.84
C ILE A 55 5.87 2.57 -12.03
N LEU A 56 5.05 1.56 -12.38
CA LEU A 56 3.79 1.27 -11.67
C LEU A 56 4.06 0.90 -10.21
N TRP A 57 5.09 0.10 -9.94
CA TRP A 57 5.45 -0.25 -8.57
C TRP A 57 5.95 0.93 -7.73
N ILE A 58 6.82 1.78 -8.30
CA ILE A 58 7.29 3.01 -7.63
C ILE A 58 6.12 3.96 -7.36
N ALA A 59 5.27 4.17 -8.36
CA ALA A 59 4.10 5.03 -8.23
C ALA A 59 3.13 4.50 -7.16
N ALA A 60 2.94 3.18 -7.06
CA ALA A 60 2.12 2.55 -6.03
C ALA A 60 2.70 2.71 -4.62
N VAL A 61 4.03 2.56 -4.45
CA VAL A 61 4.70 2.82 -3.17
C VAL A 61 4.47 4.26 -2.72
N LEU A 62 4.76 5.22 -3.59
CA LEU A 62 4.63 6.64 -3.26
C LEU A 62 3.16 7.03 -3.00
N ALA A 63 2.21 6.50 -3.78
CA ALA A 63 0.78 6.69 -3.54
C ALA A 63 0.34 6.14 -2.18
N THR A 64 0.85 4.97 -1.78
CA THR A 64 0.52 4.34 -0.50
C THR A 64 1.01 5.19 0.69
N LEU A 65 2.18 5.84 0.58
CA LEU A 65 2.72 6.71 1.63
C LEU A 65 1.80 7.90 1.97
N ILE A 66 1.12 8.47 0.97
CA ILE A 66 0.18 9.58 1.18
C ILE A 66 -0.97 9.16 2.08
N GLY A 67 -1.49 7.95 1.88
CA GLY A 67 -2.60 7.46 2.65
C GLY A 67 -2.25 7.02 4.06
N LEU A 68 -1.02 6.57 4.27
CA LEU A 68 -0.53 6.07 5.55
C LEU A 68 -0.37 7.16 6.61
N ASP A 69 -0.02 8.39 6.22
CA ASP A 69 0.17 9.52 7.14
C ASP A 69 -1.07 9.75 8.04
N ARG A 70 -2.27 9.64 7.46
CA ARG A 70 -3.53 9.87 8.17
C ARG A 70 -4.14 8.63 8.85
N LEU A 71 -3.51 7.46 8.73
CA LEU A 71 -4.10 6.18 9.13
C LEU A 71 -4.47 6.14 10.62
N PHE A 72 -3.55 6.56 11.50
CA PHE A 72 -3.74 6.63 12.94
C PHE A 72 -3.83 8.08 13.43
N GLN A 73 -3.13 9.01 12.77
CA GLN A 73 -3.13 10.43 13.14
C GLN A 73 -4.54 11.04 13.16
N ALA A 74 -5.43 10.64 12.24
CA ALA A 74 -6.79 11.19 12.22
C ALA A 74 -7.63 10.77 13.44
N ASP A 75 -7.46 9.52 13.92
CA ASP A 75 -8.12 9.03 15.13
C ASP A 75 -7.43 9.56 16.41
N GLU A 76 -6.13 9.86 16.35
CA GLU A 76 -5.40 10.53 17.43
C GLU A 76 -5.90 11.97 17.62
N GLU A 77 -6.04 12.72 16.52
CA GLU A 77 -6.47 14.13 16.53
C GLU A 77 -7.91 14.34 17.05
N ASP A 78 -8.80 13.34 16.89
CA ASP A 78 -10.19 13.41 17.36
C ASP A 78 -10.46 12.63 18.66
N GLY A 79 -9.42 12.00 19.24
CA GLY A 79 -9.50 11.21 20.48
C GLY A 79 -10.17 9.84 20.31
N SER A 80 -10.50 9.42 19.08
CA SER A 80 -11.02 8.08 18.81
C SER A 80 -9.99 6.99 19.11
N LEU A 81 -8.70 7.29 19.03
CA LEU A 81 -7.65 6.29 19.26
C LEU A 81 -7.66 5.80 20.71
N ASP A 82 -7.80 6.70 21.69
CA ASP A 82 -7.95 6.35 23.11
C ASP A 82 -9.17 5.45 23.36
N LEU A 83 -10.29 5.76 22.70
CA LEU A 83 -11.51 4.95 22.81
C LEU A 83 -11.35 3.56 22.19
N LEU A 84 -10.59 3.45 21.11
CA LEU A 84 -10.26 2.18 20.47
C LEU A 84 -9.29 1.37 21.31
N SER A 85 -8.26 2.00 21.88
CA SER A 85 -7.31 1.36 22.82
C SER A 85 -7.99 0.83 24.08
N GLY A 86 -8.98 1.56 24.61
CA GLY A 86 -9.78 1.17 25.77
C GLY A 86 -10.89 0.14 25.49
N ALA A 87 -11.11 -0.24 24.24
CA ALA A 87 -12.16 -1.17 23.88
C ALA A 87 -11.85 -2.61 24.37
N PRO A 88 -12.87 -3.45 24.64
CA PRO A 88 -12.68 -4.85 25.06
C PRO A 88 -12.09 -5.76 23.96
N ALA A 89 -11.76 -5.22 22.78
CA ALA A 89 -11.14 -5.95 21.69
C ALA A 89 -9.62 -5.81 21.76
N PRO A 90 -8.84 -6.85 21.39
CA PRO A 90 -7.39 -6.75 21.34
C PRO A 90 -6.98 -5.68 20.32
N LEU A 91 -6.03 -4.82 20.68
CA LEU A 91 -5.57 -3.72 19.84
C LEU A 91 -5.03 -4.20 18.49
N GLU A 92 -4.40 -5.37 18.47
CA GLU A 92 -3.90 -6.03 17.26
C GLU A 92 -5.03 -6.29 16.25
N LEU A 93 -6.23 -6.66 16.73
CA LEU A 93 -7.40 -6.86 15.87
C LEU A 93 -7.93 -5.54 15.31
N LEU A 94 -7.86 -4.46 16.09
CA LEU A 94 -8.27 -3.13 15.66
C LEU A 94 -7.30 -2.57 14.61
N VAL A 95 -6.00 -2.69 14.85
CA VAL A 95 -4.94 -2.37 13.89
C VAL A 95 -5.15 -3.16 12.60
N LEU A 96 -5.33 -4.47 12.69
CA LEU A 96 -5.58 -5.31 11.51
C LEU A 96 -6.80 -4.82 10.71
N ALA A 97 -7.89 -4.45 11.40
CA ALA A 97 -9.09 -3.91 10.76
C ALA A 97 -8.82 -2.58 10.05
N LYS A 98 -8.17 -1.62 10.72
CA LYS A 98 -7.84 -0.31 10.14
C LYS A 98 -6.91 -0.42 8.94
N VAL A 99 -5.86 -1.23 9.06
CA VAL A 99 -4.89 -1.45 7.98
C VAL A 99 -5.54 -2.16 6.79
N THR A 100 -6.46 -3.10 7.04
CA THR A 100 -7.27 -3.74 5.99
C THR A 100 -8.18 -2.73 5.29
N ALA A 101 -8.90 -1.91 6.06
CA ALA A 101 -9.77 -0.86 5.49
C ALA A 101 -8.96 0.12 4.65
N HIS A 102 -7.77 0.51 5.14
CA HIS A 102 -6.84 1.34 4.40
C HIS A 102 -6.45 0.72 3.06
N TRP A 103 -5.97 -0.53 3.08
CA TRP A 103 -5.58 -1.24 1.87
C TRP A 103 -6.74 -1.37 0.86
N LEU A 104 -7.97 -1.62 1.32
CA LEU A 104 -9.16 -1.66 0.47
C LEU A 104 -9.48 -0.31 -0.19
N THR A 105 -9.13 0.81 0.46
CA THR A 105 -9.37 2.17 -0.07
C THR A 105 -8.24 2.69 -0.96
N THR A 106 -7.01 2.19 -0.79
CA THR A 106 -5.83 2.65 -1.52
C THR A 106 -5.27 1.54 -2.41
N GLY A 107 -4.66 0.51 -1.81
CA GLY A 107 -3.95 -0.57 -2.51
C GLY A 107 -4.79 -1.33 -3.53
N LEU A 108 -6.03 -1.70 -3.18
CA LEU A 108 -6.92 -2.43 -4.08
C LEU A 108 -7.29 -1.61 -5.33
N PRO A 109 -7.76 -0.35 -5.22
CA PRO A 109 -7.96 0.53 -6.38
C PRO A 109 -6.72 0.70 -7.26
N LEU A 110 -5.51 0.81 -6.67
CA LEU A 110 -4.26 0.91 -7.44
C LEU A 110 -4.03 -0.34 -8.30
N ALA A 111 -4.17 -1.53 -7.71
CA ALA A 111 -4.02 -2.80 -8.42
C ALA A 111 -5.07 -2.97 -9.54
N LEU A 112 -6.32 -2.57 -9.29
CA LEU A 112 -7.40 -2.64 -10.28
C LEU A 112 -7.26 -1.60 -11.40
N ALA A 113 -6.69 -0.42 -11.12
CA ALA A 113 -6.43 0.61 -12.12
C ALA A 113 -5.18 0.31 -12.97
N THR A 114 -4.30 -0.58 -12.49
CA THR A 114 -3.03 -0.93 -13.14
C THR A 114 -3.18 -1.35 -14.61
N PRO A 115 -4.14 -2.21 -15.01
CA PRO A 115 -4.30 -2.55 -16.43
C PRO A 115 -4.59 -1.34 -17.32
N LEU A 116 -5.40 -0.40 -16.83
CA LEU A 116 -5.69 0.84 -17.55
C LEU A 116 -4.45 1.73 -17.65
N PHE A 117 -3.71 1.89 -16.56
CA PHE A 117 -2.53 2.76 -16.52
C PHE A 117 -1.31 2.11 -17.21
N GLY A 118 -1.27 0.78 -17.29
CA GLY A 118 -0.29 0.02 -18.05
C GLY A 118 -0.29 0.35 -19.54
N LEU A 119 -1.42 0.84 -20.08
CA LEU A 119 -1.50 1.31 -21.47
C LEU A 119 -0.61 2.54 -21.69
N LEU A 120 -0.48 3.41 -20.68
CA LEU A 120 0.33 4.63 -20.77
C LEU A 120 1.84 4.31 -20.85
N VAL A 121 2.25 3.18 -20.25
CA VAL A 121 3.63 2.68 -20.28
C VAL A 121 3.81 1.54 -21.29
N ALA A 122 2.93 1.45 -22.30
CA ALA A 122 3.03 0.52 -23.42
C ALA A 122 3.16 -0.98 -23.03
N LEU A 123 2.61 -1.38 -21.89
CA LEU A 123 2.66 -2.79 -21.46
C LEU A 123 1.82 -3.69 -22.38
N SER A 124 2.29 -4.93 -22.56
CA SER A 124 1.48 -5.97 -23.18
C SER A 124 0.34 -6.40 -22.23
N PRO A 125 -0.74 -7.03 -22.74
CA PRO A 125 -1.81 -7.54 -21.89
C PRO A 125 -1.33 -8.49 -20.79
N THR A 126 -0.33 -9.33 -21.10
CA THR A 126 0.32 -10.21 -20.12
C THR A 126 1.05 -9.41 -19.04
N GLY A 127 1.81 -8.38 -19.43
CA GLY A 127 2.49 -7.48 -18.48
C GLY A 127 1.53 -6.71 -17.59
N MET A 128 0.40 -6.25 -18.13
CA MET A 128 -0.67 -5.59 -17.37
C MET A 128 -1.28 -6.52 -16.33
N ALA A 129 -1.65 -7.74 -16.73
CA ALA A 129 -2.22 -8.72 -15.83
C ALA A 129 -1.23 -9.16 -14.74
N ALA A 130 0.02 -9.41 -15.11
CA ALA A 130 1.07 -9.75 -14.16
C ALA A 130 1.34 -8.61 -13.17
N THR A 131 1.48 -7.37 -13.65
CA THR A 131 1.73 -6.22 -12.78
C THR A 131 0.56 -5.97 -11.85
N SER A 132 -0.68 -6.03 -12.35
CA SER A 132 -1.89 -5.91 -11.53
C SER A 132 -1.95 -6.98 -10.44
N LEU A 133 -1.65 -8.24 -10.77
CA LEU A 133 -1.61 -9.33 -9.80
C LEU A 133 -0.50 -9.14 -8.75
N THR A 134 0.70 -8.73 -9.17
CA THR A 134 1.80 -8.49 -8.22
C THR A 134 1.48 -7.32 -7.28
N LEU A 135 0.87 -6.24 -7.78
CA LEU A 135 0.42 -5.13 -6.94
C LEU A 135 -0.69 -5.58 -5.98
N LEU A 136 -1.64 -6.39 -6.44
CA LEU A 136 -2.70 -6.93 -5.57
C LEU A 136 -2.10 -7.78 -4.42
N VAL A 137 -1.12 -8.60 -4.73
CA VAL A 137 -0.47 -9.50 -3.75
C VAL A 137 0.50 -8.75 -2.85
N GLY A 138 1.22 -7.74 -3.35
CA GLY A 138 2.32 -7.10 -2.63
C GLY A 138 1.99 -5.74 -1.98
N THR A 139 0.96 -5.02 -2.46
CA THR A 139 0.49 -3.81 -1.76
C THR A 139 0.03 -4.05 -0.32
N PRO A 140 -0.50 -5.22 0.09
CA PRO A 140 -0.69 -5.53 1.50
C PRO A 140 0.60 -5.39 2.31
N ALA A 141 1.74 -5.92 1.82
CA ALA A 141 3.02 -5.75 2.51
C ALA A 141 3.37 -4.26 2.70
N LEU A 142 3.21 -3.44 1.65
CA LEU A 142 3.46 -2.01 1.72
C LEU A 142 2.60 -1.34 2.79
N THR A 143 1.30 -1.66 2.81
CA THR A 143 0.35 -1.09 3.76
C THR A 143 0.65 -1.52 5.20
N PHE A 144 1.00 -2.78 5.45
CA PHE A 144 1.34 -3.25 6.80
C PHE A 144 2.69 -2.75 7.29
N ILE A 145 3.72 -2.70 6.44
CA ILE A 145 5.03 -2.11 6.79
C ILE A 145 4.85 -0.62 7.10
N GLY A 146 4.06 0.07 6.28
CA GLY A 146 3.76 1.48 6.46
C GLY A 146 2.93 1.79 7.71
N ALA A 147 2.03 0.87 8.10
CA ALA A 147 1.25 1.01 9.31
C ALA A 147 2.12 1.08 10.58
N VAL A 148 3.26 0.37 10.61
CA VAL A 148 4.22 0.48 11.71
C VAL A 148 4.78 1.89 11.81
N GLY A 149 5.21 2.47 10.68
CA GLY A 149 5.68 3.85 10.65
C GLY A 149 4.59 4.85 11.05
N ALA A 150 3.37 4.66 10.54
CA ALA A 150 2.21 5.50 10.88
C ALA A 150 1.88 5.47 12.37
N ALA A 151 1.96 4.30 13.01
CA ALA A 151 1.74 4.15 14.44
C ALA A 151 2.83 4.85 15.26
N LEU A 152 4.11 4.69 14.87
CA LEU A 152 5.24 5.36 15.54
C LEU A 152 5.19 6.88 15.44
N THR A 153 4.55 7.43 14.41
CA THR A 153 4.45 8.87 14.18
C THR A 153 3.07 9.44 14.45
N ALA A 154 2.13 8.67 15.03
CA ALA A 154 0.73 9.07 15.18
C ALA A 154 0.56 10.36 16.00
N SER A 155 1.34 10.51 17.07
CA SER A 155 1.32 11.68 17.97
C SER A 155 2.23 12.84 17.51
N ILE A 156 3.01 12.66 16.44
CA ILE A 156 3.97 13.66 15.96
C ILE A 156 3.30 14.56 14.91
N ARG A 157 3.31 15.87 15.17
CA ARG A 157 2.84 16.86 14.19
C ARG A 157 3.75 16.85 12.96
N ARG A 158 3.17 16.58 11.78
CA ARG A 158 3.89 16.38 10.49
C ARG A 158 4.75 15.11 10.45
N GLY A 159 4.30 14.04 11.09
CA GLY A 159 4.96 12.73 11.13
C GLY A 159 5.23 12.08 9.75
N GLY A 160 4.48 12.43 8.70
CA GLY A 160 4.58 11.81 7.38
C GLY A 160 5.97 11.79 6.73
N LEU A 161 6.81 12.81 6.98
CA LEU A 161 8.20 12.81 6.49
C LEU A 161 9.06 11.77 7.22
N ILE A 162 8.91 11.66 8.54
CA ILE A 162 9.64 10.68 9.36
C ILE A 162 9.19 9.27 8.99
N LEU A 163 7.88 9.08 8.82
CA LEU A 163 7.27 7.85 8.33
C LEU A 163 7.93 7.43 7.02
N ALA A 164 7.97 8.31 6.02
CA ALA A 164 8.52 7.98 4.70
C ALA A 164 10.00 7.56 4.78
N VAL A 165 10.82 8.28 5.55
CA VAL A 165 12.26 7.97 5.70
C VAL A 165 12.50 6.60 6.33
N VAL A 166 11.70 6.23 7.34
CA VAL A 166 11.86 4.95 8.06
C VAL A 166 11.28 3.78 7.27
N VAL A 167 10.13 3.97 6.66
CA VAL A 167 9.34 2.91 6.02
C VAL A 167 9.86 2.55 4.63
N LEU A 168 10.32 3.54 3.85
CA LEU A 168 10.68 3.34 2.45
C LEU A 168 11.79 2.30 2.25
N PRO A 169 12.89 2.28 3.04
CA PRO A 169 13.89 1.20 2.98
C PRO A 169 13.31 -0.19 3.27
N LEU A 170 12.34 -0.29 4.19
CA LEU A 170 11.68 -1.55 4.53
C LEU A 170 10.71 -2.04 3.44
N MET A 171 10.22 -1.13 2.59
CA MET A 171 9.39 -1.46 1.44
C MET A 171 10.20 -1.96 0.23
N VAL A 172 11.52 -1.69 0.18
CA VAL A 172 12.39 -2.06 -0.96
C VAL A 172 12.34 -3.55 -1.29
N PRO A 173 12.39 -4.51 -0.34
CA PRO A 173 12.28 -5.93 -0.68
C PRO A 173 10.97 -6.26 -1.41
N THR A 174 9.85 -5.71 -0.95
CA THR A 174 8.54 -5.88 -1.60
C THR A 174 8.55 -5.31 -3.02
N LEU A 175 9.15 -4.13 -3.21
CA LEU A 175 9.31 -3.51 -4.53
C LEU A 175 10.15 -4.40 -5.46
N ILE A 176 11.30 -4.91 -4.99
CA ILE A 176 12.21 -5.75 -5.76
C ILE A 176 11.50 -7.01 -6.26
N PHE A 177 10.84 -7.76 -5.36
CA PHE A 177 10.16 -9.00 -5.74
C PHE A 177 8.88 -8.74 -6.54
N GLY A 178 8.20 -7.62 -6.30
CA GLY A 178 7.05 -7.19 -7.07
C GLY A 178 7.39 -6.90 -8.53
N VAL A 179 8.39 -6.07 -8.77
CA VAL A 179 8.88 -5.77 -10.12
C VAL A 179 9.48 -7.01 -10.78
N SER A 180 10.28 -7.77 -10.05
CA SER A 180 10.87 -9.02 -10.56
C SER A 180 9.80 -10.04 -11.00
N ALA A 181 8.70 -10.15 -10.26
CA ALA A 181 7.58 -11.01 -10.66
C ALA A 181 6.88 -10.50 -11.92
N ALA A 182 6.63 -9.19 -12.02
CA ALA A 182 6.02 -8.63 -13.22
C ALA A 182 6.92 -8.81 -14.46
N ASP A 183 8.23 -8.61 -14.31
CA ASP A 183 9.22 -8.80 -15.38
C ASP A 183 9.37 -10.28 -15.79
N ALA A 184 9.28 -11.21 -14.84
CA ALA A 184 9.32 -12.64 -15.11
C ALA A 184 8.20 -13.09 -16.06
N ALA A 185 7.03 -12.45 -16.01
CA ALA A 185 5.93 -12.71 -16.94
C ALA A 185 6.17 -12.15 -18.36
N LEU A 186 7.08 -11.18 -18.50
CA LEU A 186 7.40 -10.54 -19.78
C LEU A 186 8.58 -11.22 -20.49
N VAL A 187 9.65 -11.52 -19.76
CA VAL A 187 10.93 -12.01 -20.33
C VAL A 187 11.07 -13.52 -20.21
N GLY A 188 10.38 -14.16 -19.25
CA GLY A 188 10.38 -15.62 -19.09
C GLY A 188 11.70 -16.23 -18.61
N THR A 189 12.63 -15.44 -18.09
CA THR A 189 13.94 -15.93 -17.59
C THR A 189 13.82 -16.79 -16.34
N VAL A 190 12.80 -16.53 -15.52
CA VAL A 190 12.49 -17.26 -14.29
C VAL A 190 10.99 -17.51 -14.26
N PRO A 191 10.51 -18.64 -13.71
CA PRO A 191 9.08 -18.87 -13.55
C PRO A 191 8.43 -17.76 -12.72
N PHE A 192 7.36 -17.15 -13.25
CA PHE A 192 6.57 -16.09 -12.58
C PHE A 192 6.20 -16.42 -11.13
N THR A 193 5.92 -17.68 -10.85
CA THR A 193 5.52 -18.19 -9.53
C THR A 193 6.58 -18.01 -8.45
N THR A 194 7.86 -18.02 -8.81
CA THR A 194 8.96 -17.95 -7.83
C THR A 194 9.03 -16.59 -7.12
N PRO A 195 9.24 -15.46 -7.82
CA PRO A 195 9.21 -14.14 -7.17
C PRO A 195 7.82 -13.80 -6.62
N LEU A 196 6.73 -14.27 -7.23
CA LEU A 196 5.38 -14.07 -6.69
C LEU A 196 5.18 -14.77 -5.34
N ALA A 197 5.71 -15.99 -5.17
CA ALA A 197 5.62 -16.71 -3.90
C ALA A 197 6.40 -16.00 -2.79
N ILE A 198 7.58 -15.44 -3.10
CA ILE A 198 8.35 -14.63 -2.17
C ILE A 198 7.57 -13.35 -1.82
N LEU A 199 6.98 -12.67 -2.80
CA LEU A 199 6.14 -11.49 -2.57
C LEU A 199 4.94 -11.81 -1.66
N ALA A 200 4.27 -12.94 -1.88
CA ALA A 200 3.19 -13.40 -1.02
C ALA A 200 3.68 -13.70 0.40
N ALA A 201 4.84 -14.35 0.54
CA ALA A 201 5.46 -14.59 1.84
C ALA A 201 5.80 -13.28 2.58
N LEU A 202 6.31 -12.27 1.86
CA LEU A 202 6.55 -10.94 2.41
C LEU A 202 5.26 -10.27 2.87
N SER A 203 4.18 -10.33 2.08
CA SER A 203 2.86 -9.79 2.46
C SER A 203 2.26 -10.48 3.68
N LEU A 204 2.34 -11.80 3.76
CA LEU A 204 1.84 -12.53 4.92
C LEU A 204 2.67 -12.23 6.18
N THR A 205 4.00 -12.19 6.03
CA THR A 205 4.91 -11.85 7.14
C THR A 205 4.69 -10.43 7.62
N ALA A 206 4.59 -9.47 6.70
CA ALA A 206 4.26 -8.08 7.00
C ALA A 206 2.87 -7.96 7.65
N GLY A 207 1.88 -8.74 7.20
CA GLY A 207 0.56 -8.82 7.82
C GLY A 207 0.63 -9.17 9.31
N VAL A 208 1.39 -10.19 9.67
CA VAL A 208 1.55 -10.61 11.07
C VAL A 208 2.43 -9.63 11.85
N VAL A 209 3.67 -9.43 11.39
CA VAL A 209 4.68 -8.62 12.10
C VAL A 209 4.26 -7.16 12.16
N GLY A 210 3.77 -6.61 11.04
CA GLY A 210 3.32 -5.22 10.95
C GLY A 210 2.13 -4.92 11.84
N THR A 211 1.16 -5.84 11.94
CA THR A 211 0.03 -5.69 12.87
C THR A 211 0.50 -5.66 14.32
N LEU A 212 1.37 -6.61 14.71
CA LEU A 212 1.89 -6.68 16.08
C LEU A 212 2.77 -5.47 16.41
N ALA A 213 3.64 -5.06 15.49
CA ALA A 213 4.54 -3.93 15.68
C ALA A 213 3.79 -2.59 15.72
N ALA A 214 2.78 -2.39 14.87
CA ALA A 214 1.95 -1.19 14.92
C ALA A 214 1.12 -1.14 16.22
N ALA A 215 0.54 -2.25 16.66
CA ALA A 215 -0.16 -2.31 17.94
C ALA A 215 0.79 -2.03 19.12
N ALA A 216 2.00 -2.58 19.12
CA ALA A 216 3.01 -2.29 20.14
C ALA A 216 3.43 -0.81 20.14
N ALA A 217 3.62 -0.21 18.96
CA ALA A 217 3.96 1.20 18.82
C ALA A 217 2.86 2.12 19.39
N LEU A 218 1.58 1.80 19.14
CA LEU A 218 0.46 2.56 19.69
C LEU A 218 0.40 2.47 21.23
N ARG A 219 0.63 1.28 21.81
CA ARG A 219 0.67 1.10 23.28
C ARG A 219 1.79 1.87 23.98
N TRP A 220 2.87 2.21 23.27
CA TRP A 220 4.00 2.93 23.84
C TRP A 220 3.91 4.45 23.64
N GLY A 221 2.98 4.91 22.79
CA GLY A 221 2.72 6.33 22.57
C GLY A 221 1.83 6.97 23.63
N GLU A 222 1.07 6.16 24.38
CA GLU A 222 0.31 6.51 25.59
C GLU A 222 1.22 6.63 26.82
#